data_AF-A0A8T5S6A9-F1
#
_entry.id   AF-A0A8T5S6A9-F1
#
_cell.length_a   1.000
_cell.length_b   1.000
_cell.length_c   1.000
_cell.angle_alpha   90.00
_cell.angle_beta   90.00
_cell.angle_gamma   90.00
#
_symmetry.space_group_name_H-M   'P 1'
#
loop_
_entity.id
_entity.type
_entity.pdbx_description
1 polymer ?
#
loop_
_entity_poly.entity_id
_entity_poly.type
_entity_poly.pdbx_seq_one_letter_code
_entity_poly.pdbx_strand_id
1 'polypeptide(L)' 'MAEPAQEKFIKEVIKIIDRWSFEQCASCEDGTMVSIEGMLDFKCNKCGKTMNPINYLVEIAKIVFNLREKVEKK' A
#
# COMPACT_ATOMS: atom_id res chain seq x y z
N MET A 1 22.50 1.15 -12.86
CA MET A 1 22.86 1.73 -11.54
C MET A 1 21.81 1.30 -10.55
N ALA A 2 22.17 0.84 -9.35
CA ALA A 2 21.16 0.50 -8.33
C ALA A 2 20.43 1.77 -7.89
N GLU A 3 19.10 1.71 -7.83
CA GLU A 3 18.26 2.81 -7.36
C GLU A 3 18.59 3.13 -5.89
N PRO A 4 18.73 4.42 -5.50
CA PRO A 4 18.90 4.82 -4.11
C PRO A 4 17.75 4.31 -3.24
N ALA A 5 18.07 3.80 -2.04
CA ALA A 5 17.06 3.23 -1.14
C ALA A 5 15.94 4.23 -0.76
N GLN A 6 16.27 5.53 -0.68
CA GLN A 6 15.32 6.60 -0.42
C GLN A 6 14.36 6.81 -1.60
N GLU A 7 14.85 6.74 -2.84
CA GLU A 7 14.02 6.90 -4.04
C GLU A 7 13.03 5.73 -4.18
N LYS A 8 13.50 4.51 -3.92
CA LYS A 8 12.64 3.33 -3.87
C LYS A 8 11.55 3.45 -2.81
N PHE A 9 11.92 3.89 -1.60
CA PHE A 9 10.97 4.11 -0.51
C PHE A 9 9.86 5.10 -0.89
N ILE A 10 10.23 6.24 -1.47
CA ILE A 10 9.27 7.27 -1.90
C ILE A 10 8.30 6.69 -2.93
N LYS A 11 8.80 5.96 -3.94
CA LYS A 11 7.95 5.34 -4.97
C LYS A 11 6.97 4.32 -4.39
N GLU A 12 7.42 3.48 -3.46
CA GLU A 12 6.56 2.47 -2.82
C GLU A 12 5.48 3.11 -1.95
N VAL A 13 5.78 4.18 -1.20
CA VAL A 13 4.79 4.89 -0.38
C VAL A 13 3.79 5.65 -1.25
N ILE A 14 4.24 6.39 -2.27
CA ILE A 14 3.36 7.12 -3.20
C ILE A 14 2.40 6.15 -3.90
N LYS A 15 2.91 4.98 -4.35
CA LYS A 15 2.07 3.95 -4.99
C LYS A 15 0.90 3.52 -4.10
N ILE A 16 1.11 3.40 -2.79
CA ILE A 16 0.03 3.05 -1.86
C ILE A 16 -0.92 4.25 -1.72
N ILE A 17 -0.41 5.48 -1.51
CA ILE A 17 -1.23 6.71 -1.37
C ILE A 17 -2.15 6.92 -2.56
N ASP A 18 -1.60 6.89 -3.77
CA ASP A 18 -2.38 7.05 -4.98
C ASP A 18 -3.45 5.98 -5.08
N ARG A 19 -3.10 4.71 -4.80
CA ARG A 19 -4.06 3.61 -4.86
C ARG A 19 -5.22 3.81 -3.87
N TRP A 20 -4.96 4.32 -2.68
CA TRP A 20 -6.04 4.63 -1.73
C TRP A 20 -6.91 5.80 -2.18
N SER A 21 -6.30 6.86 -2.69
CA SER A 21 -7.01 8.03 -3.21
C SER A 21 -7.90 7.72 -4.42
N PHE A 22 -7.56 6.69 -5.20
CA PHE A 22 -8.29 6.30 -6.41
C PHE A 22 -9.06 4.97 -6.30
N GLU A 23 -9.32 4.50 -5.08
CA GLU A 23 -10.05 3.25 -4.83
C GLU A 23 -9.42 2.05 -5.57
N GLN A 24 -8.10 1.99 -5.67
CA GLN A 24 -7.35 0.87 -6.24
C GLN A 24 -6.78 -0.03 -5.14
N CYS A 25 -6.62 -1.31 -5.46
CA CYS A 25 -6.14 -2.30 -4.51
C CYS A 25 -4.64 -2.09 -4.22
N ALA A 26 -4.26 -1.93 -2.96
CA ALA A 26 -2.84 -1.86 -2.57
C ALA A 26 -2.09 -3.19 -2.79
N SER A 27 -2.80 -4.32 -2.83
CA SER A 27 -2.21 -5.67 -2.92
C SER A 27 -2.06 -6.25 -4.32
N CYS A 28 -2.78 -5.76 -5.33
CA CYS A 28 -2.71 -6.27 -6.70
C CYS A 28 -2.82 -5.11 -7.69
N GLU A 29 -2.32 -5.27 -8.92
CA GLU A 29 -2.24 -4.13 -9.86
C GLU A 29 -3.58 -3.83 -10.55
N ASP A 30 -4.39 -4.85 -10.82
CA ASP A 30 -5.63 -4.70 -11.62
C ASP A 30 -6.91 -4.64 -10.76
N GLY A 31 -6.77 -4.53 -9.44
CA GLY A 31 -7.89 -4.56 -8.51
C GLY A 31 -8.45 -3.19 -8.19
N THR A 32 -9.78 -3.05 -8.16
CA THR A 32 -10.48 -1.86 -7.68
C THR A 32 -11.19 -2.21 -6.37
N MET A 33 -11.19 -1.27 -5.45
CA MET A 33 -11.82 -1.33 -4.14
C MET A 33 -13.28 -0.91 -4.29
N VAL A 34 -14.20 -1.83 -4.00
CA VAL A 34 -15.63 -1.59 -4.07
C VAL A 34 -16.17 -1.50 -2.65
N SER A 35 -16.97 -0.48 -2.35
CA SER A 35 -17.60 -0.33 -1.04
C SER A 35 -18.45 -1.56 -0.71
N ILE A 36 -18.31 -2.07 0.52
CA ILE A 36 -19.21 -3.08 1.07
C ILE A 36 -20.34 -2.34 1.77
N GLU A 37 -21.60 -2.63 1.39
CA GLU A 37 -22.78 -1.96 1.95
C GLU A 37 -22.75 -1.90 3.49
N GLY A 38 -22.87 -0.69 4.03
CA GLY A 38 -23.06 -0.43 5.46
C GLY A 38 -21.81 -0.09 6.28
N MET A 39 -20.59 -0.14 5.73
CA MET A 39 -19.36 0.22 6.44
C MET A 39 -18.34 0.96 5.54
N LEU A 40 -17.40 1.70 6.15
CA LEU A 40 -16.20 2.28 5.49
C LEU A 40 -15.18 1.20 5.04
N ASP A 41 -15.65 -0.01 4.82
CA ASP A 41 -14.85 -1.15 4.41
C ASP A 41 -15.01 -1.36 2.91
N PHE A 42 -13.88 -1.52 2.24
CA PHE A 42 -13.85 -1.76 0.80
C PHE A 42 -13.35 -3.17 0.53
N LYS A 43 -13.87 -3.83 -0.51
CA LYS A 43 -13.38 -5.13 -0.99
C LYS A 43 -12.78 -4.99 -2.38
N CYS A 44 -11.61 -5.56 -2.58
CA CYS A 44 -11.05 -5.67 -3.93
C CYS A 44 -11.89 -6.61 -4.78
N ASN A 45 -12.35 -6.13 -5.94
CA ASN A 45 -13.12 -6.91 -6.90
C ASN A 45 -12.32 -8.03 -7.60
N LYS A 46 -10.99 -7.99 -7.55
CA LYS A 46 -10.12 -9.01 -8.16
C LYS A 46 -9.61 -10.03 -7.16
N CYS A 47 -8.91 -9.58 -6.12
CA CYS A 47 -8.27 -10.48 -5.15
C CYS A 47 -9.13 -10.75 -3.91
N GLY A 48 -10.29 -10.09 -3.78
CA GLY A 48 -11.23 -10.31 -2.68
C GLY A 48 -10.79 -9.78 -1.32
N LYS A 49 -9.57 -9.23 -1.20
CA LYS A 49 -9.07 -8.65 0.04
C LYS A 49 -9.88 -7.43 0.45
N THR A 50 -10.22 -7.38 1.72
CA THR A 50 -10.83 -6.20 2.34
C THR A 50 -9.73 -5.18 2.65
N MET A 51 -9.99 -3.90 2.39
CA MET A 51 -9.17 -2.81 2.92
C MET A 51 -10.04 -1.87 3.74
N ASN A 52 -9.50 -1.56 4.91
CA ASN A 52 -9.94 -0.49 5.78
C ASN A 52 -8.74 0.47 5.99
N PRO A 53 -8.94 1.64 6.62
CA PRO A 53 -7.86 2.58 6.87
C PRO A 53 -6.66 2.00 7.66
N ILE A 54 -6.89 0.99 8.52
CA ILE A 54 -5.82 0.34 9.29
C ILE A 54 -4.91 -0.45 8.35
N ASN A 55 -5.48 -1.22 7.41
CA ASN A 55 -4.71 -2.02 6.46
C ASN A 55 -3.78 -1.13 5.62
N TYR A 56 -4.25 0.05 5.25
CA TYR A 56 -3.48 1.04 4.52
C TYR A 56 -2.24 1.51 5.29
N LEU A 57 -2.42 1.87 6.57
CA LEU A 57 -1.32 2.28 7.46
C LEU A 57 -0.33 1.13 7.70
N VAL A 58 -0.80 -0.11 7.79
CA VAL A 58 0.05 -1.30 7.95
C VAL A 58 0.95 -1.52 6.74
N GLU A 59 0.46 -1.33 5.50
CA GLU A 59 1.31 -1.47 4.30
C GLU A 59 2.38 -0.38 4.22
N ILE A 60 2.05 0.87 4.59
CA ILE A 60 3.06 1.93 4.73
C ILE A 60 4.10 1.54 5.80
N ALA A 61 3.65 1.06 6.96
CA ALA A 61 4.54 0.68 8.05
C ALA A 61 5.54 -0.40 7.62
N LYS A 62 5.11 -1.41 6.85
CA LYS A 62 6.02 -2.44 6.31
C LYS A 62 7.14 -1.84 5.45
N ILE A 63 6.82 -0.87 4.60
CA ILE A 63 7.82 -0.18 3.77
C ILE A 63 8.80 0.61 4.65
N VAL A 64 8.30 1.31 5.67
CA VAL A 64 9.13 2.04 6.65
C VAL A 64 10.07 1.10 7.39
N PHE A 65 9.56 -0.04 7.89
CA PHE A 65 10.39 -1.05 8.56
C PHE A 65 11.47 -1.60 7.63
N ASN A 66 11.12 -1.91 6.37
CA ASN A 66 12.08 -2.41 5.38
C ASN A 66 13.19 -1.39 5.07
N LEU A 67 12.85 -0.10 4.98
CA LEU A 67 13.86 0.95 4.79
C LEU A 67 14.75 1.05 6.04
N ARG A 68 14.15 1.07 7.23
CA ARG A 68 14.87 1.14 8.50
C ARG A 68 15.88 0.01 8.63
N GLU A 69 15.49 -1.23 8.36
CA GLU A 69 16.41 -2.37 8.40
C GLU A 69 17.58 -2.23 7.41
N LYS A 70 17.35 -1.65 6.22
CA LYS A 70 18.39 -1.45 5.21
C LYS A 70 19.35 -0.30 5.53
N VAL A 71 18.88 0.68 6.29
CA VAL A 71 19.67 1.85 6.70
C VAL A 71 20.42 1.55 8.00
N GLU A 72 19.83 0.84 8.96
CA GLU A 72 20.45 0.50 10.25
C GLU A 72 21.45 -0.68 10.17
N LYS A 73 21.37 -1.53 9.14
CA LYS A 73 22.33 -2.63 8.89
C LYS A 73 23.47 -2.26 7.93
N LYS A 74 23.60 -0.98 7.56
CA LYS A 74 24.70 -0.43 6.75
C LYS A 74 25.69 0.30 7.63
#